data_AF-I0FE27-F1
#
_entry.id   AF-I0FE27-F1
#
_cell.length_a   1.000
_cell.length_b   1.000
_cell.length_c   1.000
_cell.angle_alpha   90.00
_cell.angle_beta   90.00
_cell.angle_gamma   90.00
#
_symmetry.space_group_name_H-M   'P 1'
#
loop_
_entity.id
_entity.type
_entity.pdbx_description
1 polymer ?
#
loop_
_entity_poly.entity_id
_entity_poly.type
_entity_poly.pdbx_seq_one_letter_code
_entity_poly.pdbx_strand_id
1 'polypeptide(L)'
;MIIIPPPTVQRKSEEEERQERIADIKKNGIPSEVIKALDKYNDPNWDGDIFWSHYFVVLEATFGGPVPYKVVGKTEFSYNDALTLTGDRAKESKAARREVYLALTYFVGLNRAFGEFVDKLADTSELIENNKDKLRLQALLTKILVDIRKSAKAYYIDSYDTLRNKLDNLESLSGADVKSLSIKLGKLETAQSTLMSDVVEPFKKKYSDLATFLNDLAAASDSGDVTADGLLKYWDTLSAKFDSSCNEIIRLGGEVKGILDNIKVKG
;
A
#
# COMPACT_ATOMS: atom_id res chain seq x y z
N MET A 1 9.23 -34.02 -56.39
CA MET A 1 8.83 -33.04 -55.36
C MET A 1 8.73 -33.79 -54.05
N ILE A 2 9.65 -33.56 -53.11
CA ILE A 2 9.59 -34.16 -51.78
C ILE A 2 8.75 -33.21 -50.92
N ILE A 3 7.58 -33.66 -50.49
CA ILE A 3 6.71 -32.91 -49.57
C ILE A 3 7.23 -33.19 -48.16
N ILE A 4 7.89 -32.21 -47.56
CA ILE A 4 8.31 -32.28 -46.16
C ILE A 4 7.06 -31.99 -45.31
N PRO A 5 6.64 -32.90 -44.40
CA PRO A 5 5.51 -32.63 -43.53
C PRO A 5 5.84 -31.43 -42.62
N PRO A 6 4.85 -30.57 -42.31
CA PRO A 6 5.08 -29.42 -41.46
C PRO A 6 5.58 -29.88 -40.07
N PRO A 7 6.51 -29.14 -39.46
CA PRO A 7 7.06 -29.51 -38.16
C PRO A 7 5.93 -29.65 -37.14
N THR A 8 5.82 -30.83 -36.55
CA THR A 8 4.90 -31.13 -35.46
C THR A 8 5.30 -30.27 -34.27
N VAL A 9 4.57 -29.20 -34.02
CA VAL A 9 4.66 -28.47 -32.75
C VAL A 9 4.11 -29.41 -31.68
N GLN A 10 4.99 -30.12 -30.97
CA GLN A 10 4.61 -30.89 -29.79
C GLN A 10 4.04 -29.90 -28.77
N ARG A 11 2.73 -30.00 -28.50
CA ARG A 11 2.13 -29.31 -27.35
C ARG A 11 2.78 -29.87 -26.09
N LYS A 12 3.23 -28.97 -25.22
CA LYS A 12 3.67 -29.32 -23.87
C LYS A 12 2.57 -30.09 -23.14
N SER A 13 2.96 -31.01 -22.28
CA SER A 13 1.99 -31.66 -21.39
C SER A 13 1.50 -30.68 -20.32
N GLU A 14 0.32 -30.94 -19.74
CA GLU A 14 -0.23 -30.09 -18.67
C GLU A 14 0.70 -30.02 -17.44
N GLU A 15 1.44 -31.09 -17.17
CA GLU A 15 2.42 -31.12 -16.07
C GLU A 15 3.67 -30.29 -16.40
N GLU A 16 4.17 -30.34 -17.64
CA GLU A 16 5.28 -29.49 -18.07
C GLU A 16 4.93 -28.00 -17.97
N GLU A 17 3.73 -27.61 -18.43
CA GLU A 17 3.26 -26.22 -18.29
C GLU A 17 3.10 -25.80 -16.83
N ARG A 18 2.64 -26.71 -15.97
CA ARG A 18 2.50 -26.44 -14.53
C ARG A 18 3.87 -26.20 -13.89
N GLN A 19 4.84 -27.08 -14.15
CA GLN A 19 6.19 -26.96 -13.60
C GLN A 19 6.91 -25.70 -14.09
N GLU A 20 6.76 -25.34 -15.36
CA GLU A 20 7.31 -24.09 -15.91
C GLU A 20 6.74 -22.85 -15.20
N ARG A 21 5.43 -22.83 -14.94
CA ARG A 21 4.80 -21.72 -14.19
C ARG A 21 5.25 -21.67 -12.73
N ILE A 22 5.41 -22.82 -12.08
CA ILE A 22 5.97 -22.86 -10.71
C ILE A 22 7.38 -22.30 -10.70
N ALA A 23 8.23 -22.71 -11.66
CA ALA A 23 9.59 -22.20 -11.77
C ALA A 23 9.62 -20.68 -12.01
N ASP A 24 8.73 -20.17 -12.86
CA ASP A 24 8.60 -18.73 -13.09
C ASP A 24 8.13 -17.98 -11.84
N ILE A 25 7.11 -18.47 -11.12
CA ILE A 25 6.65 -17.87 -9.86
C ILE A 25 7.78 -17.87 -8.81
N LYS A 26 8.53 -18.97 -8.68
CA LYS A 26 9.66 -19.06 -7.74
C LYS A 26 10.76 -18.05 -8.05
N LYS A 27 11.02 -17.80 -9.33
CA LYS A 27 12.10 -16.92 -9.78
C LYS A 27 11.71 -15.44 -9.85
N ASN A 28 10.53 -15.17 -10.37
CA ASN A 28 10.08 -13.83 -10.79
C ASN A 28 8.74 -13.42 -10.16
N GLY A 29 8.09 -14.31 -9.42
CA GLY A 29 6.73 -14.08 -8.90
C GLY A 29 6.66 -13.06 -7.77
N ILE A 30 7.78 -12.62 -7.19
CA ILE A 30 7.83 -11.54 -6.20
C ILE A 30 8.77 -10.44 -6.71
N PRO A 31 8.27 -9.21 -6.96
CA PRO A 31 9.12 -8.11 -7.40
C PRO A 31 10.20 -7.76 -6.37
N SER A 32 11.38 -7.36 -6.83
CA SER A 32 12.52 -7.03 -5.94
C SER A 32 12.22 -5.89 -4.97
N GLU A 33 11.47 -4.87 -5.40
CA GLU A 33 11.04 -3.76 -4.53
C GLU A 33 10.03 -4.22 -3.46
N VAL A 34 9.21 -5.23 -3.78
CA VAL A 34 8.30 -5.86 -2.81
C VAL A 34 9.09 -6.61 -1.74
N ILE A 35 10.13 -7.36 -2.13
CA ILE A 35 11.02 -8.06 -1.18
C ILE A 35 11.65 -7.05 -0.21
N LYS A 36 12.22 -5.95 -0.71
CA LYS A 36 12.83 -4.91 0.14
C LYS A 36 11.84 -4.28 1.12
N ALA A 37 10.62 -4.00 0.65
CA ALA A 37 9.58 -3.42 1.49
C ALA A 37 9.12 -4.41 2.58
N LEU A 38 8.98 -5.69 2.23
CA LEU A 38 8.65 -6.76 3.18
C LEU A 38 9.76 -7.01 4.20
N ASP A 39 11.02 -6.99 3.80
CA ASP A 39 12.15 -7.15 4.73
C ASP A 39 12.13 -6.04 5.80
N LYS A 40 11.89 -4.79 5.41
CA LYS A 40 11.67 -3.69 6.36
C LYS A 40 10.43 -3.90 7.22
N TYR A 41 9.31 -4.30 6.62
CA TYR A 41 8.05 -4.50 7.34
C TYR A 41 8.12 -5.64 8.35
N ASN A 42 8.86 -6.71 8.06
CA ASN A 42 9.00 -7.87 8.93
C ASN A 42 10.14 -7.74 9.95
N ASP A 43 11.05 -6.77 9.79
CA ASP A 43 12.12 -6.53 10.76
C ASP A 43 11.54 -5.99 12.09
N PRO A 44 11.56 -6.78 13.18
CA PRO A 44 11.01 -6.37 14.46
C PRO A 44 11.75 -5.17 15.08
N ASN A 45 13.01 -4.98 14.69
CA ASN A 45 13.90 -3.93 15.17
C ASN A 45 13.91 -2.70 14.25
N TRP A 46 13.13 -2.70 13.15
CA TRP A 46 13.04 -1.52 12.30
C TRP A 46 12.48 -0.34 13.09
N ASP A 47 13.30 0.71 13.18
CA ASP A 47 13.11 1.97 13.88
C ASP A 47 13.46 3.16 12.97
N GLY A 48 13.33 2.96 11.65
CA GLY A 48 13.62 3.99 10.67
C GLY A 48 12.74 5.22 10.83
N ASP A 49 11.52 5.08 11.34
CA ASP A 49 10.64 6.21 11.70
C ASP A 49 11.18 7.04 12.87
N ILE A 50 11.97 6.44 13.77
CA ILE A 50 12.67 7.13 14.86
C ILE A 50 13.96 7.79 14.37
N PHE A 51 14.81 7.04 13.66
CA PHE A 51 16.12 7.54 13.20
C PHE A 51 16.00 8.61 12.12
N TRP A 52 15.00 8.50 11.25
CA TRP A 52 14.73 9.42 10.16
C TRP A 52 13.50 10.27 10.47
N SER A 53 13.30 10.59 11.75
CA SER A 53 12.10 11.25 12.25
C SER A 53 11.74 12.50 11.47
N HIS A 54 12.69 13.29 10.95
CA HIS A 54 12.40 14.47 10.12
C HIS A 54 11.70 14.17 8.79
N TYR A 55 11.77 12.94 8.27
CA TYR A 55 10.99 12.51 7.10
C TYR A 55 9.61 11.95 7.47
N PHE A 56 9.45 11.48 8.71
CA PHE A 56 8.21 10.91 9.20
C PHE A 56 7.41 11.88 10.07
N VAL A 57 8.00 12.98 10.55
CA VAL A 57 7.47 13.90 11.56
C VAL A 57 6.10 14.45 11.19
N VAL A 58 5.88 14.74 9.91
CA VAL A 58 4.59 15.28 9.43
C VAL A 58 3.51 14.20 9.42
N LEU A 59 3.88 12.97 9.09
CA LEU A 59 3.00 11.81 9.20
C LEU A 59 2.79 11.40 10.68
N GLU A 60 3.78 11.62 11.54
CA GLU A 60 3.64 11.43 12.99
C GLU A 60 2.68 12.47 13.61
N ALA A 61 2.71 13.72 13.16
CA ALA A 61 1.73 14.74 13.56
C ALA A 61 0.30 14.29 13.19
N THR A 62 0.13 13.75 11.98
CA THR A 62 -1.13 13.11 11.55
C THR A 62 -1.53 11.95 12.47
N PHE A 63 -0.59 11.06 12.83
CA PHE A 63 -0.84 9.93 13.73
C PHE A 63 -1.15 10.34 15.17
N GLY A 64 -0.58 11.46 15.62
CA GLY A 64 -0.90 12.09 16.90
C GLY A 64 -2.22 12.87 16.91
N GLY A 65 -2.78 13.13 15.72
CA GLY A 65 -4.03 13.87 15.54
C GLY A 65 -5.31 13.05 15.77
N PRO A 66 -6.49 13.64 15.50
CA PRO A 66 -7.79 13.03 15.79
C PRO A 66 -8.19 11.92 14.79
N VAL A 67 -7.30 11.46 13.90
CA VAL A 67 -7.66 10.51 12.84
C VAL A 67 -7.48 9.07 13.34
N PRO A 68 -8.56 8.34 13.66
CA PRO A 68 -8.43 6.96 14.12
C PRO A 68 -8.05 6.02 12.98
N TYR A 69 -7.31 4.96 13.30
CA TYR A 69 -7.02 3.89 12.34
C TYR A 69 -8.13 2.84 12.27
N LYS A 70 -9.04 2.86 13.25
CA LYS A 70 -10.19 1.95 13.40
C LYS A 70 -11.18 2.53 14.40
N VAL A 71 -12.47 2.32 14.16
CA VAL A 71 -13.55 2.65 15.10
C VAL A 71 -14.38 1.39 15.35
N VAL A 72 -14.59 1.03 16.62
CA VAL A 72 -15.43 -0.10 17.04
C VAL A 72 -16.50 0.38 18.00
N GLY A 73 -17.76 0.39 17.55
CA GLY A 73 -18.84 1.02 18.29
C GLY A 73 -18.54 2.51 18.49
N LYS A 74 -18.36 2.94 19.74
CA LYS A 74 -17.98 4.32 20.09
C LYS A 74 -16.48 4.47 20.42
N THR A 75 -15.70 3.40 20.28
CA THR A 75 -14.27 3.40 20.65
C THR A 75 -13.42 3.67 19.42
N GLU A 76 -12.65 4.75 19.50
CA GLU A 76 -11.62 5.09 18.51
C GLU A 76 -10.27 4.49 18.92
N PHE A 77 -9.56 3.95 17.93
CA PHE A 77 -8.22 3.40 18.08
C PHE A 77 -7.23 4.31 17.34
N SER A 78 -6.21 4.79 18.06
CA SER A 78 -5.30 5.84 17.57
C SER A 78 -3.96 5.26 17.14
N TYR A 79 -3.35 5.83 16.11
CA TYR A 79 -1.99 5.49 15.71
C TYR A 79 -0.95 5.83 16.80
N ASN A 80 -1.28 6.75 17.71
CA ASN A 80 -0.41 7.12 18.83
C ASN A 80 -0.51 6.14 20.02
N ASP A 81 -1.49 5.23 20.02
CA ASP A 81 -1.55 4.15 21.02
C ASP A 81 -0.29 3.27 20.99
N ALA A 82 0.42 3.23 19.86
CA ALA A 82 1.71 2.55 19.71
C ALA A 82 2.82 3.12 20.62
N LEU A 83 2.73 4.40 20.97
CA LEU A 83 3.72 5.12 21.78
C LEU A 83 3.25 5.34 23.23
N THR A 84 1.94 5.40 23.45
CA THR A 84 1.35 5.79 24.73
C THR A 84 0.83 4.62 25.56
N LEU A 85 0.60 3.45 24.95
CA LEU A 85 0.06 2.26 25.62
C LEU A 85 1.01 1.07 25.54
N THR A 86 0.67 0.02 26.28
CA THR A 86 1.34 -1.30 26.22
C THR A 86 0.33 -2.40 25.90
N GLY A 87 0.81 -3.59 25.51
CA GLY A 87 -0.04 -4.75 25.24
C GLY A 87 -0.60 -4.78 23.81
N ASP A 88 -1.69 -5.50 23.59
CA ASP A 88 -2.19 -5.81 22.25
C ASP A 88 -2.64 -4.56 21.49
N ARG A 89 -3.23 -3.57 22.17
CA ARG A 89 -3.63 -2.30 21.56
C ARG A 89 -2.43 -1.53 20.99
N ALA A 90 -1.30 -1.50 21.71
CA ALA A 90 -0.08 -0.87 21.23
C ALA A 90 0.52 -1.63 20.03
N LYS A 91 0.47 -2.97 20.04
CA LYS A 91 0.92 -3.80 18.91
C LYS A 91 0.06 -3.58 17.66
N GLU A 92 -1.27 -3.56 17.81
CA GLU A 92 -2.19 -3.26 16.70
C GLU A 92 -1.94 -1.86 16.11
N SER A 93 -1.74 -0.87 16.97
CA SER A 93 -1.43 0.50 16.56
C SER A 93 -0.08 0.59 15.83
N LYS A 94 0.96 -0.11 16.31
CA LYS A 94 2.26 -0.20 15.63
C LYS A 94 2.13 -0.87 14.26
N ALA A 95 1.34 -1.94 14.15
CA ALA A 95 1.06 -2.58 12.87
C ALA A 95 0.34 -1.63 11.91
N ALA A 96 -0.66 -0.89 12.40
CA ALA A 96 -1.38 0.12 11.61
C ALA A 96 -0.45 1.20 11.04
N ARG A 97 0.51 1.70 11.83
CA ARG A 97 1.55 2.64 11.35
C ARG A 97 2.41 2.02 10.25
N ARG A 98 2.90 0.80 10.47
CA ARG A 98 3.76 0.09 9.51
C ARG A 98 3.05 -0.23 8.19
N GLU A 99 1.74 -0.49 8.22
CA GLU A 99 0.93 -0.66 7.01
C GLU A 99 0.87 0.61 6.16
N VAL A 100 0.82 1.81 6.78
CA VAL A 100 0.89 3.09 6.05
C VAL A 100 2.28 3.25 5.42
N TYR A 101 3.35 2.99 6.18
CA TYR A 101 4.72 3.07 5.64
C TYR A 101 4.93 2.09 4.49
N LEU A 102 4.37 0.89 4.61
CA LEU A 102 4.40 -0.15 3.59
C LEU A 102 3.65 0.27 2.32
N ALA A 103 2.49 0.91 2.46
CA ALA A 103 1.75 1.47 1.31
C ALA A 103 2.57 2.50 0.53
N LEU A 104 3.44 3.22 1.23
CA LEU A 104 4.36 4.21 0.69
C LEU A 104 5.76 3.63 0.44
N THR A 105 5.83 2.29 0.33
CA THR A 105 7.02 1.47 0.01
C THR A 105 8.22 1.69 0.92
N TYR A 106 8.02 2.23 2.13
CA TYR A 106 9.07 2.75 3.00
C TYR A 106 10.01 3.76 2.29
N PHE A 107 9.54 4.42 1.24
CA PHE A 107 10.27 5.46 0.55
C PHE A 107 10.06 6.79 1.30
N VAL A 108 11.13 7.31 1.90
CA VAL A 108 11.08 8.46 2.83
C VAL A 108 10.44 9.70 2.19
N GLY A 109 10.73 9.98 0.91
CA GLY A 109 10.16 11.13 0.21
C GLY A 109 8.64 11.02 0.00
N LEU A 110 8.11 9.80 -0.15
CA LEU A 110 6.68 9.57 -0.28
C LEU A 110 5.95 9.67 1.04
N ASN A 111 6.55 9.11 2.10
CA ASN A 111 6.02 9.20 3.46
C ASN A 111 5.86 10.66 3.88
N ARG A 112 6.86 11.48 3.58
CA ARG A 112 6.81 12.91 3.85
C ARG A 112 5.74 13.64 3.05
N ALA A 113 5.73 13.50 1.73
CA ALA A 113 4.76 14.20 0.87
C ALA A 113 3.31 13.84 1.21
N PHE A 114 3.06 12.56 1.52
CA PHE A 114 1.76 12.11 1.97
C PHE A 114 1.41 12.65 3.37
N GLY A 115 2.37 12.65 4.30
CA GLY A 115 2.21 13.27 5.62
C GLY A 115 1.82 14.74 5.51
N GLU A 116 2.51 15.52 4.67
CA GLU A 116 2.24 16.94 4.44
C GLU A 116 0.87 17.19 3.80
N PHE A 117 0.44 16.33 2.88
CA PHE A 117 -0.91 16.38 2.34
C PHE A 117 -1.97 16.19 3.44
N VAL A 118 -1.79 15.19 4.30
CA VAL A 118 -2.74 14.89 5.38
C VAL A 118 -2.70 15.95 6.48
N ASP A 119 -1.52 16.42 6.85
CA ASP A 119 -1.32 17.46 7.88
C ASP A 119 -1.97 18.78 7.46
N LYS A 120 -1.77 19.24 6.22
CA LYS A 120 -2.45 20.45 5.71
C LYS A 120 -3.97 20.30 5.63
N LEU A 121 -4.48 19.10 5.33
CA LEU A 121 -5.91 18.82 5.39
C LEU A 121 -6.44 18.80 6.84
N ALA A 122 -5.59 18.51 7.83
CA ALA A 122 -5.96 18.46 9.24
C ALA A 122 -5.82 19.82 9.95
N ASP A 123 -4.87 20.67 9.54
CA ASP A 123 -4.50 21.96 10.15
C ASP A 123 -5.33 23.16 9.65
N THR A 124 -6.40 22.92 8.88
CA THR A 124 -7.13 24.03 8.26
C THR A 124 -8.01 24.78 9.27
N SER A 125 -7.47 25.84 9.88
CA SER A 125 -8.19 26.80 10.72
C SER A 125 -9.50 27.29 10.07
N GLU A 126 -9.50 27.51 8.75
CA GLU A 126 -10.68 27.95 7.97
C GLU A 126 -11.82 26.91 7.94
N LEU A 127 -11.52 25.61 7.97
CA LEU A 127 -12.54 24.53 8.02
C LEU A 127 -12.93 24.17 9.46
N ILE A 128 -12.14 24.61 10.45
CA ILE A 128 -12.43 24.43 11.89
C ILE A 128 -13.52 25.39 12.36
N GLU A 129 -13.68 26.57 11.76
CA GLU A 129 -14.76 27.52 12.11
C GLU A 129 -16.16 26.94 11.86
N ASN A 130 -16.29 26.02 10.89
CA ASN A 130 -17.50 25.25 10.63
C ASN A 130 -17.35 23.80 11.09
N ASN A 131 -17.79 23.49 12.32
CA ASN A 131 -17.74 22.14 12.93
C ASN A 131 -18.19 20.97 12.01
N LYS A 132 -19.05 21.20 11.02
CA LYS A 132 -19.48 20.18 10.04
C LYS A 132 -18.36 19.79 9.06
N ASP A 133 -17.51 20.73 8.67
CA ASP A 133 -16.43 20.49 7.71
C ASP A 133 -15.28 19.72 8.37
N LYS A 134 -14.99 20.01 9.65
CA LYS A 134 -14.04 19.21 10.46
C LYS A 134 -14.38 17.72 10.50
N LEU A 135 -15.64 17.36 10.77
CA LEU A 135 -16.05 15.95 10.82
C LEU A 135 -15.94 15.27 9.44
N ARG A 136 -16.28 16.00 8.37
CA ARG A 136 -16.15 15.52 7.00
C ARG A 136 -14.68 15.26 6.64
N LEU A 137 -13.78 16.17 7.00
CA LEU A 137 -12.34 16.02 6.78
C LEU A 137 -11.77 14.85 7.57
N GLN A 138 -12.10 14.73 8.85
CA GLN A 138 -11.66 13.61 9.67
C GLN A 138 -12.14 12.27 9.09
N ALA A 139 -13.39 12.22 8.62
CA ALA A 139 -13.93 11.03 7.94
C ALA A 139 -13.20 10.74 6.62
N LEU A 140 -12.87 11.77 5.83
CA LEU A 140 -12.10 11.63 4.60
C LEU A 140 -10.69 11.09 4.88
N LEU A 141 -9.95 11.70 5.81
CA LEU A 141 -8.61 11.26 6.20
C LEU A 141 -8.62 9.85 6.77
N THR A 142 -9.61 9.53 7.61
CA THR A 142 -9.83 8.18 8.12
C THR A 142 -10.02 7.19 6.97
N LYS A 143 -10.88 7.52 5.99
CA LYS A 143 -11.12 6.68 4.82
C LYS A 143 -9.84 6.45 4.02
N ILE A 144 -9.11 7.52 3.68
CA ILE A 144 -7.87 7.44 2.88
C ILE A 144 -6.85 6.53 3.58
N LEU A 145 -6.60 6.76 4.88
CA LEU A 145 -5.64 5.96 5.64
C LEU A 145 -6.08 4.51 5.81
N VAL A 146 -7.37 4.26 6.02
CA VAL A 146 -7.90 2.89 6.12
C VAL A 146 -7.77 2.15 4.79
N ASP A 147 -8.12 2.80 3.68
CA ASP A 147 -8.10 2.19 2.36
C ASP A 147 -6.68 1.91 1.89
N ILE A 148 -5.74 2.83 2.12
CA ILE A 148 -4.33 2.62 1.75
C ILE A 148 -3.71 1.47 2.56
N ARG A 149 -4.05 1.35 3.84
CA ARG A 149 -3.59 0.24 4.70
C ARG A 149 -4.16 -1.09 4.27
N LYS A 150 -5.46 -1.16 3.98
CA LYS A 150 -6.11 -2.38 3.47
C LYS A 150 -5.50 -2.81 2.13
N SER A 151 -5.29 -1.85 1.24
CA SER A 151 -4.64 -2.08 -0.06
C SER A 151 -3.22 -2.61 0.12
N ALA A 152 -2.41 -1.97 0.96
CA ALA A 152 -1.04 -2.43 1.26
C ALA A 152 -0.99 -3.80 1.92
N LYS A 153 -1.88 -4.06 2.89
CA LYS A 153 -2.00 -5.38 3.51
C LYS A 153 -2.35 -6.45 2.47
N ALA A 154 -3.32 -6.18 1.59
CA ALA A 154 -3.73 -7.12 0.55
C ALA A 154 -2.58 -7.41 -0.44
N TYR A 155 -1.89 -6.37 -0.89
CA TYR A 155 -0.80 -6.48 -1.85
C TYR A 155 0.45 -7.12 -1.23
N TYR A 156 1.01 -6.52 -0.17
CA TYR A 156 2.29 -6.96 0.39
C TYR A 156 2.15 -8.19 1.27
N ILE A 157 1.21 -8.21 2.21
CA ILE A 157 1.19 -9.22 3.30
C ILE A 157 0.38 -10.45 2.88
N ASP A 158 -0.90 -10.24 2.55
CA ASP A 158 -1.83 -11.32 2.21
C ASP A 158 -1.42 -12.03 0.91
N SER A 159 -0.78 -11.32 -0.03
CA SER A 159 -0.29 -11.91 -1.28
C SER A 159 1.18 -12.27 -1.21
N TYR A 160 2.08 -11.28 -1.16
CA TYR A 160 3.51 -11.53 -1.40
C TYR A 160 4.26 -12.14 -0.21
N ASP A 161 3.98 -11.72 1.01
CA ASP A 161 4.57 -12.35 2.20
C ASP A 161 4.06 -13.79 2.37
N THR A 162 2.76 -14.00 2.14
CA THR A 162 2.16 -15.34 2.09
C THR A 162 2.78 -16.20 0.99
N LEU A 163 2.99 -15.65 -0.21
CA LEU A 163 3.65 -16.35 -1.31
C LEU A 163 5.10 -16.69 -0.96
N ARG A 164 5.87 -15.72 -0.44
CA ARG A 164 7.26 -15.90 0.01
C ARG A 164 7.39 -17.07 0.98
N ASN A 165 6.48 -17.17 1.95
CA ASN A 165 6.47 -18.21 2.97
C ASN A 165 6.00 -19.59 2.44
N LYS A 166 5.47 -19.66 1.22
CA LYS A 166 4.91 -20.88 0.61
C LYS A 166 5.58 -21.29 -0.71
N LEU A 167 6.64 -20.59 -1.13
CA LEU A 167 7.34 -20.85 -2.39
C LEU A 167 7.71 -22.33 -2.55
N ASP A 168 8.27 -22.95 -1.51
CA ASP A 168 8.74 -24.35 -1.56
C ASP A 168 7.62 -25.39 -1.62
N ASN A 169 6.36 -24.97 -1.48
CA ASN A 169 5.20 -25.86 -1.44
C ASN A 169 4.22 -25.62 -2.59
N LEU A 170 4.59 -24.81 -3.60
CA LEU A 170 3.75 -24.53 -4.77
C LEU A 170 3.40 -25.79 -5.58
N GLU A 171 4.25 -26.83 -5.52
CA GLU A 171 4.03 -28.12 -6.17
C GLU A 171 2.76 -28.83 -5.68
N SER A 172 2.24 -28.46 -4.50
CA SER A 172 0.98 -28.98 -3.95
C SER A 172 -0.26 -28.44 -4.63
N LEU A 173 -0.15 -27.33 -5.38
CA LEU A 173 -1.26 -26.74 -6.12
C LEU A 173 -1.58 -27.52 -7.40
N SER A 174 -2.86 -27.58 -7.75
CA SER A 174 -3.31 -28.11 -9.03
C SER A 174 -2.80 -27.26 -10.20
N GLY A 175 -2.76 -27.82 -11.42
CA GLY A 175 -2.39 -27.06 -12.62
C GLY A 175 -3.28 -25.84 -12.85
N ALA A 176 -4.58 -25.97 -12.55
CA ALA A 176 -5.53 -24.86 -12.62
C ALA A 176 -5.23 -23.76 -11.59
N ASP A 177 -4.89 -24.14 -10.36
CA ASP A 177 -4.55 -23.19 -9.29
C ASP A 177 -3.23 -22.45 -9.58
N VAL A 178 -2.20 -23.15 -10.05
CA VAL A 178 -0.92 -22.54 -10.46
C VAL A 178 -1.14 -21.53 -11.60
N LYS A 179 -1.94 -21.90 -12.61
CA LYS A 179 -2.29 -20.99 -13.71
C LYS A 179 -3.06 -19.78 -13.21
N SER A 180 -4.04 -20.00 -12.33
CA SER A 180 -4.85 -18.94 -11.72
C SER A 180 -3.98 -17.98 -10.89
N LEU A 181 -3.08 -18.52 -10.07
CA LEU A 181 -2.13 -17.75 -9.26
C LEU A 181 -1.24 -16.86 -10.13
N SER A 182 -0.60 -17.42 -11.14
CA SER A 182 0.26 -16.69 -12.09
C SER A 182 -0.48 -15.50 -12.75
N ILE A 183 -1.70 -15.73 -13.25
CA ILE A 183 -2.52 -14.67 -13.86
C ILE A 183 -2.88 -13.58 -12.85
N LYS A 184 -3.25 -13.97 -11.62
CA LYS A 184 -3.68 -13.02 -10.60
C LYS A 184 -2.53 -12.18 -10.05
N LEU A 185 -1.34 -12.76 -9.90
CA LEU A 185 -0.13 -12.00 -9.54
C LEU A 185 0.16 -10.92 -10.59
N GLY A 186 0.10 -11.24 -11.88
CA GLY A 186 0.27 -10.24 -12.94
C GLY A 186 -0.79 -9.12 -12.91
N LYS A 187 -2.05 -9.47 -12.65
CA LYS A 187 -3.13 -8.47 -12.47
C LYS A 187 -2.93 -7.62 -11.23
N LEU A 188 -2.47 -8.20 -10.14
CA LEU A 188 -2.19 -7.50 -8.89
C LEU A 188 -1.05 -6.48 -9.07
N GLU A 189 0.02 -6.86 -9.78
CA GLU A 189 1.09 -5.93 -10.18
C GLU A 189 0.58 -4.78 -11.06
N THR A 190 -0.33 -5.08 -11.99
CA THR A 190 -0.92 -4.07 -12.85
C THR A 190 -1.76 -3.09 -12.04
N ALA A 191 -2.59 -3.58 -11.12
CA ALA A 191 -3.42 -2.75 -10.26
C ALA A 191 -2.58 -1.86 -9.33
N GLN A 192 -1.50 -2.39 -8.75
CA GLN A 192 -0.56 -1.60 -7.97
C GLN A 192 0.14 -0.54 -8.82
N SER A 193 0.57 -0.90 -10.03
CA SER A 193 1.20 0.06 -10.95
C SER A 193 0.23 1.18 -11.33
N THR A 194 -1.04 0.87 -11.55
CA THR A 194 -2.10 1.86 -11.81
C THR A 194 -2.30 2.79 -10.60
N LEU A 195 -2.38 2.26 -9.37
CA LEU A 195 -2.45 3.12 -8.18
C LEU A 195 -1.27 4.10 -8.13
N MET A 196 -0.07 3.60 -8.43
CA MET A 196 1.15 4.41 -8.41
C MET A 196 1.13 5.49 -9.51
N SER A 197 0.80 5.14 -10.76
CA SER A 197 0.80 6.08 -11.89
C SER A 197 -0.33 7.11 -11.83
N ASP A 198 -1.51 6.69 -11.38
CA ASP A 198 -2.72 7.51 -11.50
C ASP A 198 -3.00 8.37 -10.27
N VAL A 199 -2.40 8.03 -9.13
CA VAL A 199 -2.62 8.72 -7.86
C VAL A 199 -1.30 9.19 -7.27
N VAL A 200 -0.38 8.27 -6.99
CA VAL A 200 0.84 8.58 -6.23
C VAL A 200 1.80 9.46 -7.01
N GLU A 201 2.02 9.22 -8.31
CA GLU A 201 2.89 10.03 -9.16
C GLU A 201 2.34 11.44 -9.40
N PRO A 202 1.04 11.65 -9.67
CA PRO A 202 0.43 12.98 -9.66
C PRO A 202 0.65 13.71 -8.34
N PHE A 203 0.49 13.03 -7.20
CA PHE A 203 0.84 13.58 -5.89
C PHE A 203 2.33 13.89 -5.77
N LYS A 204 3.23 13.06 -6.29
CA LYS A 204 4.65 13.43 -6.33
C LYS A 204 4.85 14.68 -7.15
N LYS A 205 4.33 14.71 -8.38
CA LYS A 205 4.55 15.76 -9.39
C LYS A 205 3.96 17.11 -8.99
N LYS A 206 2.74 17.12 -8.46
CA LYS A 206 2.08 18.34 -7.99
C LYS A 206 2.85 19.00 -6.85
N TYR A 207 3.61 18.20 -6.13
CA TYR A 207 4.45 18.60 -5.00
C TYR A 207 5.95 18.40 -5.35
N SER A 208 6.29 18.21 -6.64
CA SER A 208 7.65 17.81 -7.09
C SER A 208 8.51 19.01 -7.36
N ASP A 209 8.75 19.71 -6.29
CA ASP A 209 10.13 19.94 -5.95
C ASP A 209 10.15 19.80 -4.44
N LEU A 210 10.45 18.62 -3.89
CA LEU A 210 10.49 18.49 -2.43
C LEU A 210 11.42 19.58 -1.82
N ALA A 211 12.49 19.99 -2.54
CA ALA A 211 13.34 21.12 -2.16
C ALA A 211 12.70 22.51 -2.37
N THR A 212 11.99 22.77 -3.47
CA THR A 212 11.29 24.06 -3.72
C THR A 212 10.05 24.17 -2.84
N PHE A 213 9.30 23.10 -2.61
CA PHE A 213 8.26 23.00 -1.59
C PHE A 213 8.82 23.24 -0.18
N LEU A 214 10.00 22.72 0.16
CA LEU A 214 10.65 23.01 1.45
C LEU A 214 11.09 24.47 1.58
N ASN A 215 11.63 25.05 0.50
CA ASN A 215 12.00 26.46 0.46
C ASN A 215 10.77 27.38 0.43
N ASP A 216 9.71 26.97 -0.28
CA ASP A 216 8.43 27.65 -0.34
C ASP A 216 7.70 27.54 0.98
N LEU A 217 7.78 26.43 1.73
CA LEU A 217 7.17 26.29 3.06
C LEU A 217 7.96 27.10 4.12
N ALA A 218 9.29 27.15 4.01
CA ALA A 218 10.13 28.00 4.85
C ALA A 218 10.00 29.50 4.50
N ALA A 219 9.65 29.84 3.26
CA ALA A 219 9.35 31.19 2.82
C ALA A 219 7.86 31.57 2.98
N ALA A 220 6.95 30.59 2.96
CA ALA A 220 5.50 30.75 3.13
C ALA A 220 5.07 30.81 4.60
N SER A 221 6.00 31.06 5.51
CA SER A 221 5.64 31.86 6.68
C SER A 221 5.11 33.25 6.28
N ASP A 222 5.15 33.65 4.99
CA ASP A 222 4.48 34.87 4.51
C ASP A 222 3.97 34.95 3.04
N SER A 223 3.93 33.89 2.20
CA SER A 223 3.30 34.03 0.87
C SER A 223 2.94 32.74 0.10
N GLY A 224 1.63 32.53 -0.18
CA GLY A 224 1.12 31.79 -1.35
C GLY A 224 0.45 30.44 -1.10
N ASP A 225 -0.65 30.43 -0.34
CA ASP A 225 -1.27 29.24 0.26
C ASP A 225 -1.73 28.13 -0.70
N VAL A 226 -1.26 26.91 -0.44
CA VAL A 226 -2.00 25.69 -0.74
C VAL A 226 -3.14 25.59 0.28
N THR A 227 -4.31 26.13 -0.05
CA THR A 227 -5.48 26.07 0.82
C THR A 227 -6.08 24.66 0.86
N ALA A 228 -6.76 24.33 1.95
CA ALA A 228 -7.41 23.03 2.08
C ALA A 228 -8.54 22.81 1.07
N ASP A 229 -9.26 23.85 0.68
CA ASP A 229 -10.22 23.79 -0.42
C ASP A 229 -9.54 23.43 -1.75
N GLY A 230 -8.34 23.97 -1.98
CA GLY A 230 -7.49 23.60 -3.10
C GLY A 230 -7.07 22.13 -3.05
N LEU A 231 -6.71 21.63 -1.86
CA LEU A 231 -6.35 20.23 -1.63
C LEU A 231 -7.53 19.28 -1.82
N LEU A 232 -8.71 19.63 -1.30
CA LEU A 232 -9.95 18.86 -1.47
C LEU A 232 -10.36 18.80 -2.93
N LYS A 233 -10.38 19.95 -3.62
CA LYS A 233 -10.69 20.00 -5.05
C LYS A 233 -9.70 19.19 -5.87
N TYR A 234 -8.42 19.18 -5.49
CA TYR A 234 -7.42 18.33 -6.13
C TYR A 234 -7.66 16.85 -5.84
N TRP A 235 -7.91 16.49 -4.58
CA TRP A 235 -8.24 15.11 -4.20
C TRP A 235 -9.47 14.59 -4.93
N ASP A 236 -10.50 15.41 -5.12
CA ASP A 236 -11.71 15.02 -5.87
C ASP A 236 -11.38 14.55 -7.29
N THR A 237 -10.32 15.10 -7.93
CA THR A 237 -9.86 14.64 -9.26
C THR A 237 -9.20 13.26 -9.25
N LEU A 238 -8.71 12.80 -8.10
CA LEU A 238 -7.99 11.52 -7.93
C LEU A 238 -8.82 10.46 -7.20
N SER A 239 -9.78 10.88 -6.38
CA SER A 239 -10.52 10.05 -5.42
C SER A 239 -11.14 8.80 -6.04
N ALA A 240 -11.81 8.94 -7.20
CA ALA A 240 -12.43 7.81 -7.88
C ALA A 240 -11.40 6.77 -8.36
N LYS A 241 -10.22 7.23 -8.82
CA LYS A 241 -9.13 6.35 -9.24
C LYS A 241 -8.45 5.68 -8.07
N PHE A 242 -8.26 6.41 -6.97
CA PHE A 242 -7.75 5.87 -5.72
C PHE A 242 -8.65 4.77 -5.18
N ASP A 243 -9.96 5.03 -5.09
CA ASP A 243 -10.95 4.07 -4.59
C ASP A 243 -11.01 2.82 -5.48
N SER A 244 -11.08 3.01 -6.80
CA SER A 244 -11.09 1.90 -7.76
C SER A 244 -9.83 1.03 -7.63
N SER A 245 -8.65 1.66 -7.58
CA SER A 245 -7.38 0.93 -7.51
C SER A 245 -7.22 0.18 -6.19
N CYS A 246 -7.53 0.82 -5.05
CA CYS A 246 -7.48 0.16 -3.74
C CYS A 246 -8.44 -1.03 -3.67
N ASN A 247 -9.68 -0.87 -4.16
CA ASN A 247 -10.65 -1.96 -4.17
C ASN A 247 -10.21 -3.13 -5.05
N GLU A 248 -9.62 -2.84 -6.22
CA GLU A 248 -9.12 -3.87 -7.13
C GLU A 248 -7.92 -4.63 -6.52
N ILE A 249 -7.00 -3.93 -5.87
CA ILE A 249 -5.88 -4.52 -5.13
C ILE A 249 -6.39 -5.41 -4.00
N ILE A 250 -7.36 -4.95 -3.21
CA ILE A 250 -7.96 -5.72 -2.11
C ILE A 250 -8.61 -6.99 -2.65
N ARG A 251 -9.39 -6.88 -3.73
CA ARG A 251 -10.05 -8.02 -4.37
C ARG A 251 -9.05 -9.04 -4.89
N LEU A 252 -8.07 -8.59 -5.69
CA LEU A 252 -7.04 -9.46 -6.27
C LEU A 252 -6.16 -10.09 -5.21
N GLY A 253 -5.75 -9.33 -4.19
CA GLY A 253 -4.95 -9.85 -3.09
C GLY A 253 -5.69 -10.90 -2.27
N GLY A 254 -7.00 -10.72 -2.05
CA GLY A 254 -7.84 -11.74 -1.43
C GLY A 254 -7.94 -13.03 -2.27
N GLU A 255 -8.04 -12.92 -3.60
CA GLU A 255 -8.05 -14.08 -4.49
C GLU A 255 -6.70 -14.81 -4.53
N VAL A 256 -5.58 -14.08 -4.55
CA VAL A 256 -4.24 -14.66 -4.44
C VAL A 256 -4.08 -15.39 -3.12
N LYS A 257 -4.42 -14.73 -2.00
CA LYS A 257 -4.39 -15.33 -0.66
C LYS A 257 -5.22 -16.61 -0.62
N GLY A 258 -6.44 -16.60 -1.16
CA GLY A 258 -7.32 -17.76 -1.17
C GLY A 258 -6.72 -18.98 -1.89
N ILE A 259 -5.97 -18.76 -2.98
CA ILE A 259 -5.25 -19.86 -3.66
C ILE A 259 -4.09 -20.35 -2.78
N LEU A 260 -3.32 -19.42 -2.21
CA LEU A 260 -2.17 -19.76 -1.38
C LEU A 260 -2.58 -20.47 -0.09
N ASP A 261 -3.75 -20.18 0.48
CA ASP A 261 -4.30 -20.84 1.67
C ASP A 261 -4.57 -22.34 1.44
N ASN A 262 -4.76 -22.78 0.19
CA ASN A 262 -4.91 -24.20 -0.14
C ASN A 262 -3.61 -25.01 0.03
N ILE A 263 -2.46 -24.33 0.11
CA ILE A 263 -1.17 -24.96 0.38
C ILE A 263 -1.10 -25.29 1.87
N LYS A 264 -1.13 -26.59 2.18
CA LYS A 264 -0.86 -27.11 3.53
C LYS A 264 0.63 -26.97 3.81
N VAL A 265 0.98 -26.13 4.80
CA VAL A 265 2.34 -26.11 5.33
C VAL A 265 2.54 -27.42 6.09
N LYS A 266 3.49 -28.25 5.68
CA LYS A 266 3.94 -29.37 6.52
C LYS A 266 4.63 -28.75 7.73
N GLY A 267 4.03 -28.91 8.91
CA GLY A 267 4.65 -28.58 10.18
C GLY A 267 5.83 -29.48 10.49
#